data_AF-A0A3T0NK79-F1
#
_entry.id   AF-A0A3T0NK79-F1
#
_cell.length_a   1.000
_cell.length_b   1.000
_cell.length_c   1.000
_cell.angle_alpha   90.00
_cell.angle_beta   90.00
_cell.angle_gamma   90.00
#
_symmetry.space_group_name_H-M   'P 1'
#
loop_
_entity.id
_entity.type
_entity.pdbx_description
1 polymer ?
#
loop_
_entity_poly.entity_id
_entity_poly.type
_entity_poly.pdbx_seq_one_letter_code
_entity_poly.pdbx_strand_id
1 'polypeptide(L)'
;MESRRLPVILERGGSLLAYILPLVEAIYFFGARIFLYPNDTNLKIFFLKYLQGVVLFYQSNMYLCFGLTITIFMICTNNSIPIIGTKLPLTRFIRMNVVQAVLVQVFITCIGQVFLISPNFIKNSVLGTFIANGCFFAIVGLVFYSAFLIALGRYPRIPIITESARLQTWAGENR
;
A
#
# COMPACT_ATOMS: atom_id res chain seq x y z
N MET A 1 -24.28 19.11 19.06
CA MET A 1 -23.60 18.88 17.78
C MET A 1 -23.32 17.39 17.67
N GLU A 2 -24.22 16.69 17.02
CA GLU A 2 -24.27 15.23 16.95
C GLU A 2 -23.08 14.71 16.16
N SER A 3 -22.16 14.06 16.86
CA SER A 3 -21.02 13.35 16.29
C SER A 3 -21.57 12.28 15.35
N ARG A 4 -21.66 12.56 14.05
CA ARG A 4 -21.85 11.56 12.99
C ARG A 4 -20.61 10.66 12.99
N ARG A 5 -20.57 9.70 13.92
CA ARG A 5 -19.59 8.62 13.93
C ARG A 5 -19.86 7.79 12.68
N LEU A 6 -18.90 7.70 11.77
CA LEU A 6 -18.96 6.69 10.71
C LEU A 6 -19.12 5.33 11.39
N PRO A 7 -19.95 4.41 10.84
CA PRO A 7 -20.09 3.09 11.43
C PRO A 7 -18.70 2.44 11.48
N VAL A 8 -18.32 1.92 12.65
CA VAL A 8 -16.99 1.37 12.95
C VAL A 8 -16.51 0.36 11.88
N ILE A 9 -17.47 -0.35 11.27
CA ILE A 9 -17.24 -1.30 10.17
C ILE A 9 -16.70 -0.60 8.92
N LEU A 10 -17.27 0.56 8.56
CA LEU A 10 -16.83 1.38 7.42
C LEU A 10 -15.45 2.00 7.69
N GLU A 11 -15.15 2.36 8.95
CA GLU A 11 -13.84 2.89 9.32
C GLU A 11 -12.73 1.85 9.19
N ARG A 12 -12.99 0.62 9.64
CA ARG A 12 -12.07 -0.51 9.52
C ARG A 12 -11.93 -0.94 8.07
N GLY A 13 -13.05 -1.03 7.34
CA GLY A 13 -13.08 -1.36 5.92
C GLY A 13 -12.28 -0.36 5.08
N GLY A 14 -12.51 0.95 5.24
CA GLY A 14 -11.76 1.98 4.52
C GLY A 14 -10.26 1.97 4.83
N SER A 15 -9.90 1.72 6.09
CA SER A 15 -8.49 1.58 6.50
C SER A 15 -7.84 0.34 5.87
N LEU A 16 -8.53 -0.80 5.80
CA LEU A 16 -8.05 -2.03 5.17
C LEU A 16 -7.91 -1.88 3.65
N LEU A 17 -8.87 -1.23 2.99
CA LEU A 17 -8.85 -0.99 1.55
C LEU A 17 -7.62 -0.19 1.12
N ALA A 18 -7.16 0.75 1.94
CA ALA A 18 -5.95 1.52 1.64
C ALA A 18 -4.68 0.65 1.58
N TYR A 19 -4.63 -0.47 2.31
CA TYR A 19 -3.51 -1.41 2.26
C TYR A 19 -3.54 -2.36 1.05
N ILE A 20 -4.64 -2.40 0.28
CA ILE A 20 -4.69 -3.19 -0.96
C ILE A 20 -3.75 -2.58 -2.02
N LEU A 21 -3.67 -1.24 -2.10
CA LEU A 21 -2.79 -0.54 -3.04
C LEU A 21 -1.30 -0.93 -2.88
N PRO A 22 -0.67 -0.81 -1.69
CA PRO A 22 0.71 -1.24 -1.51
C PRO A 22 0.90 -2.75 -1.77
N LEU A 23 -0.12 -3.58 -1.51
CA LEU A 23 -0.05 -5.02 -1.79
C LEU A 23 -0.02 -5.32 -3.29
N VAL A 24 -0.90 -4.67 -4.07
CA VAL A 24 -0.91 -4.78 -5.54
C VAL A 24 0.42 -4.32 -6.12
N GLU A 25 0.97 -3.24 -5.59
CA GLU A 25 2.24 -2.68 -6.05
C GLU A 25 3.43 -3.63 -5.76
N ALA A 26 3.44 -4.28 -4.60
CA ALA A 26 4.42 -5.32 -4.29
C ALA A 26 4.36 -6.51 -5.25
N ILE A 27 3.14 -6.95 -5.61
CA ILE A 27 2.93 -8.03 -6.58
C ILE A 27 3.38 -7.61 -7.98
N TYR A 28 3.15 -6.36 -8.38
CA TYR A 28 3.61 -5.83 -9.66
C TYR A 28 5.14 -5.85 -9.76
N PHE A 29 5.86 -5.32 -8.77
CA PHE A 29 7.33 -5.21 -8.83
C PHE A 29 8.05 -6.54 -8.64
N PHE A 30 7.62 -7.35 -7.66
CA PHE A 30 8.36 -8.55 -7.26
C PHE A 30 7.66 -9.84 -7.65
N GLY A 31 6.33 -9.86 -7.81
CA GLY A 31 5.55 -11.08 -8.01
C GLY A 31 6.00 -11.91 -9.21
N ALA A 32 6.29 -11.28 -10.36
CA ALA A 32 6.76 -12.00 -11.54
C ALA A 32 8.04 -12.81 -11.26
N ARG A 33 8.97 -12.30 -10.44
CA ARG A 33 10.20 -13.02 -10.07
C ARG A 33 9.91 -14.19 -9.14
N ILE A 34 9.02 -13.99 -8.17
CA ILE A 34 8.77 -14.98 -7.12
C ILE A 34 7.96 -16.15 -7.64
N PHE A 35 7.01 -15.90 -8.53
CA PHE A 35 6.11 -16.94 -9.02
C PHE A 35 6.59 -17.59 -10.33
N LEU A 36 7.38 -16.91 -11.16
CA LEU A 36 7.84 -17.46 -12.45
C LEU A 36 9.26 -18.07 -12.42
N TYR A 37 10.11 -17.66 -11.47
CA TYR A 37 11.48 -18.15 -11.39
C TYR A 37 11.63 -19.54 -10.75
N PRO A 38 10.87 -19.93 -9.71
CA PRO A 38 10.92 -21.29 -9.19
C PRO A 38 10.49 -22.31 -10.24
N ASN A 39 11.02 -23.53 -10.19
CA ASN A 39 10.63 -24.61 -11.10
C ASN A 39 9.25 -25.22 -10.77
N ASP A 40 8.59 -24.75 -9.72
CA ASP A 40 7.25 -25.22 -9.33
C ASP A 40 6.17 -24.75 -10.29
N THR A 41 5.59 -25.70 -11.02
CA THR A 41 4.55 -25.46 -12.02
C THR A 41 3.26 -24.93 -11.39
N ASN A 42 2.93 -25.36 -10.17
CA ASN A 42 1.72 -24.95 -9.46
C ASN A 42 1.72 -23.44 -9.12
N LEU A 43 2.86 -22.89 -8.71
CA LEU A 43 2.99 -21.45 -8.41
C LEU A 43 2.83 -20.60 -9.68
N LYS A 44 3.38 -21.07 -10.81
CA LYS A 44 3.23 -20.41 -12.11
C LYS A 44 1.78 -20.32 -12.54
N ILE A 45 1.05 -21.44 -12.46
CA ILE A 45 -0.38 -21.49 -12.82
C ILE A 45 -1.20 -20.57 -11.92
N PHE A 46 -0.93 -20.54 -10.62
CA PHE A 46 -1.61 -19.65 -9.68
C PHE A 46 -1.41 -18.16 -10.05
N PHE A 47 -0.17 -17.77 -10.34
CA PHE A 47 0.14 -16.40 -10.73
C PHE A 47 -0.52 -16.00 -12.05
N LEU A 48 -0.41 -16.85 -13.08
CA LEU A 48 -1.01 -16.58 -14.39
C LEU A 48 -2.54 -16.49 -14.32
N LYS A 49 -3.18 -17.31 -13.47
CA LYS A 49 -4.65 -17.36 -13.39
C LYS A 49 -5.25 -16.23 -12.57
N TYR A 50 -4.65 -15.85 -11.45
CA TYR A 50 -5.27 -14.91 -10.50
C TYR A 50 -4.55 -13.56 -10.40
N LEU A 51 -3.23 -13.54 -10.45
CA LEU A 51 -2.44 -12.33 -10.16
C LEU A 51 -2.10 -11.56 -11.43
N GLN A 52 -1.93 -12.24 -12.57
CA GLN A 52 -1.56 -11.62 -13.84
C GLN A 52 -2.55 -10.54 -14.29
N GLY A 53 -3.86 -10.76 -14.15
CA GLY A 53 -4.87 -9.76 -14.51
C GLY A 53 -4.73 -8.46 -13.71
N VAL A 54 -4.47 -8.57 -12.40
CA VAL A 54 -4.26 -7.42 -11.51
C VAL A 54 -2.97 -6.67 -11.88
N VAL A 55 -1.90 -7.41 -12.17
CA VAL A 55 -0.60 -6.85 -12.60
C VAL A 55 -0.74 -6.09 -13.92
N LEU A 56 -1.42 -6.67 -14.92
CA LEU A 56 -1.65 -6.03 -16.21
C LEU A 56 -2.53 -4.79 -16.10
N PHE A 57 -3.57 -4.84 -15.25
CA PHE A 57 -4.41 -3.67 -14.98
C PHE A 57 -3.60 -2.54 -14.35
N TYR A 58 -2.76 -2.85 -13.36
CA TYR A 58 -1.88 -1.87 -12.72
C TYR A 58 -0.86 -1.29 -13.71
N GLN A 59 -0.25 -2.14 -14.55
CA GLN A 59 0.71 -1.72 -15.58
C GLN A 59 0.08 -0.77 -16.59
N SER A 60 -1.14 -1.08 -17.06
CA SER A 60 -1.86 -0.25 -18.03
C SER A 60 -2.31 1.08 -17.45
N ASN A 61 -2.52 1.16 -16.13
CA ASN A 61 -3.11 2.32 -15.46
C ASN A 61 -2.18 2.92 -14.40
N MET A 62 -0.86 2.76 -14.54
CA MET A 62 0.13 3.17 -13.54
C MET A 62 -0.02 4.65 -13.12
N TYR A 63 -0.22 5.55 -14.09
CA TYR A 63 -0.42 6.97 -13.80
C TYR A 63 -1.71 7.26 -13.05
N LEU A 64 -2.79 6.51 -13.32
CA LEU A 64 -4.05 6.64 -12.61
C LEU A 64 -3.94 6.15 -11.17
N CYS A 65 -3.27 5.01 -10.95
CA CYS A 65 -3.01 4.51 -9.60
C CYS A 65 -2.20 5.52 -8.77
N PHE A 66 -1.16 6.10 -9.37
CA PHE A 66 -0.36 7.14 -8.71
C PHE A 66 -1.18 8.40 -8.39
N GLY A 67 -1.95 8.90 -9.35
CA GLY A 67 -2.85 10.05 -9.14
C GLY A 67 -3.91 9.78 -8.06
N LEU A 68 -4.45 8.57 -8.02
CA LEU A 68 -5.39 8.12 -7.00
C LEU A 68 -4.75 8.10 -5.60
N THR A 69 -3.53 7.56 -5.47
CA THR A 69 -2.77 7.56 -4.22
C THR A 69 -2.53 8.98 -3.70
N ILE A 70 -2.11 9.92 -4.57
CA ILE A 70 -1.93 11.34 -4.20
C ILE A 70 -3.25 11.97 -3.78
N THR A 71 -4.34 11.69 -4.50
CA THR A 71 -5.66 12.25 -4.21
C THR A 71 -6.14 11.76 -2.84
N ILE A 72 -6.03 10.47 -2.55
CA ILE A 72 -6.39 9.88 -1.26
C ILE A 72 -5.55 10.51 -0.12
N PHE A 73 -4.26 10.70 -0.35
CA PHE A 73 -3.39 11.36 0.61
C PHE A 73 -3.85 12.79 0.92
N MET A 74 -4.10 13.60 -0.11
CA MET A 74 -4.56 14.98 0.05
C MET A 74 -5.92 15.09 0.74
N ILE A 75 -6.83 14.14 0.49
CA ILE A 75 -8.12 14.05 1.18
C ILE A 75 -7.90 13.83 2.68
N CYS A 76 -7.01 12.89 3.03
CA CYS A 76 -6.75 12.51 4.42
C CYS A 76 -6.00 13.59 5.20
N THR A 77 -5.13 14.36 4.55
CA THR A 77 -4.39 15.46 5.21
C THR A 77 -5.28 16.67 5.44
N ASN A 78 -6.03 17.11 4.42
CA ASN A 78 -6.83 18.34 4.45
C ASN A 78 -8.27 18.14 4.96
N ASN A 79 -8.66 16.91 5.30
CA ASN A 79 -10.00 16.53 5.79
C ASN A 79 -11.15 17.01 4.87
N SER A 80 -10.84 17.17 3.58
CA SER A 80 -11.71 17.77 2.57
C SER A 80 -11.47 17.07 1.24
N ILE A 81 -12.53 16.78 0.49
CA ILE A 81 -12.38 16.22 -0.85
C ILE A 81 -11.93 17.34 -1.80
N PRO A 82 -10.73 17.29 -2.40
CA PRO A 82 -10.21 18.37 -3.25
C PRO A 82 -11.06 18.59 -4.50
N ILE A 83 -11.77 17.56 -4.96
CA ILE A 83 -12.58 17.58 -6.20
C ILE A 83 -14.01 18.10 -5.96
N ILE A 84 -14.56 17.94 -4.73
CA ILE A 84 -15.99 18.13 -4.44
C ILE A 84 -16.23 19.19 -3.34
N GLY A 85 -15.17 19.68 -2.67
CA GLY A 85 -15.27 20.71 -1.62
C GLY A 85 -16.04 20.28 -0.37
N THR A 86 -16.51 19.03 -0.32
CA THR A 86 -17.26 18.48 0.82
C THR A 86 -16.29 18.07 1.91
N LYS A 87 -16.49 18.61 3.11
CA LYS A 87 -15.81 18.15 4.33
C LYS A 87 -16.31 16.75 4.66
N LEU A 88 -15.47 15.75 4.47
CA LEU A 88 -15.71 14.43 5.03
C LEU A 88 -15.10 14.45 6.43
N PRO A 89 -15.90 14.37 7.51
CA PRO A 89 -15.37 14.22 8.85
C PRO A 89 -14.77 12.81 8.98
N LEU A 90 -13.56 12.62 8.46
CA LEU A 90 -12.83 11.37 8.62
C LEU A 90 -12.29 11.30 10.05
N THR A 91 -12.59 10.19 10.73
CA THR A 91 -12.04 9.92 12.05
C THR A 91 -10.52 9.85 11.98
N ARG A 92 -9.85 10.34 13.02
CA ARG A 92 -8.38 10.31 13.16
C ARG A 92 -7.80 8.92 12.92
N PHE A 93 -8.55 7.87 13.25
CA PHE A 93 -8.21 6.47 13.00
C PHE A 93 -7.96 6.18 11.52
N ILE A 94 -8.94 6.49 10.65
CA ILE A 94 -8.84 6.26 9.21
C ILE A 94 -7.71 7.12 8.63
N ARG A 95 -7.65 8.41 8.99
CA ARG A 95 -6.63 9.33 8.47
C ARG A 95 -5.22 8.80 8.70
N MET A 96 -4.93 8.32 9.91
CA MET A 96 -3.62 7.80 10.23
C MET A 96 -3.31 6.50 9.49
N ASN A 97 -4.23 5.53 9.45
CA ASN A 97 -4.01 4.26 8.75
C ASN A 97 -3.87 4.44 7.23
N VAL A 98 -4.69 5.30 6.62
CA VAL A 98 -4.62 5.57 5.17
C VAL A 98 -3.32 6.29 4.82
N VAL A 99 -2.91 7.30 5.60
CA VAL A 99 -1.62 7.97 5.39
C VAL A 99 -0.46 7.00 5.57
N GLN A 100 -0.49 6.12 6.58
CA GLN A 100 0.51 5.06 6.74
C GLN A 100 0.55 4.13 5.52
N ALA A 101 -0.60 3.66 5.03
CA ALA A 101 -0.68 2.80 3.86
C ALA A 101 -0.11 3.46 2.60
N VAL A 102 -0.39 4.75 2.39
CA VAL A 102 0.19 5.54 1.29
C VAL A 102 1.70 5.69 1.43
N LEU A 103 2.21 5.96 2.63
CA LEU A 103 3.66 6.06 2.86
C LEU A 103 4.36 4.72 2.60
N VAL A 104 3.75 3.61 3.03
CA VAL A 104 4.22 2.25 2.72
C VAL A 104 4.24 2.04 1.21
N GLN A 105 3.16 2.43 0.51
CA GLN A 105 3.08 2.32 -0.95
C GLN A 105 4.24 3.05 -1.63
N VAL A 106 4.45 4.34 -1.31
CA VAL A 106 5.54 5.14 -1.88
C VAL A 106 6.90 4.50 -1.62
N PHE A 107 7.13 3.98 -0.41
CA PHE A 107 8.38 3.29 -0.08
C PHE A 107 8.60 2.03 -0.94
N ILE A 108 7.55 1.24 -1.16
CA ILE A 108 7.58 0.07 -2.05
C ILE A 108 7.88 0.49 -3.48
N THR A 109 7.24 1.55 -3.99
CA THR A 109 7.49 2.08 -5.32
C THR A 109 8.95 2.49 -5.48
N CYS A 110 9.52 3.20 -4.51
CA CYS A 110 10.93 3.60 -4.55
C CYS A 110 11.87 2.40 -4.65
N ILE A 111 11.70 1.39 -3.79
CA ILE A 111 12.54 0.18 -3.82
C ILE A 111 12.32 -0.61 -5.11
N GLY A 112 11.06 -0.78 -5.53
CA GLY A 112 10.69 -1.51 -6.74
C GLY A 112 11.30 -0.89 -8.00
N GLN A 113 11.26 0.43 -8.12
CA GLN A 113 11.87 1.15 -9.25
C GLN A 113 13.40 1.04 -9.25
N VAL A 114 14.06 1.16 -8.09
CA VAL A 114 15.51 0.93 -7.98
C VAL A 114 15.87 -0.49 -8.41
N PHE A 115 15.07 -1.49 -8.00
CA PHE A 115 15.26 -2.88 -8.41
C PHE A 115 15.02 -3.08 -9.92
N LEU A 116 14.05 -2.39 -10.52
CA LEU A 116 13.78 -2.48 -11.96
C LEU A 116 14.91 -1.90 -12.80
N ILE A 117 15.46 -0.74 -12.42
CA ILE A 117 16.52 -0.04 -13.14
C ILE A 117 17.88 -0.72 -12.93
N SER A 118 18.01 -1.54 -11.88
CA SER A 118 19.25 -2.26 -11.57
C SER A 118 19.76 -3.10 -12.77
N PRO A 119 21.09 -3.27 -12.94
CA PRO A 119 21.64 -4.05 -14.05
C PRO A 119 21.10 -5.48 -14.10
N ASN A 120 20.84 -5.99 -15.30
CA ASN A 120 20.29 -7.34 -15.51
C ASN A 120 21.18 -8.45 -14.91
N PHE A 121 22.49 -8.23 -14.83
CA PHE A 121 23.43 -9.14 -14.18
C PHE A 121 23.11 -9.31 -12.68
N ILE A 122 22.80 -8.23 -11.98
CA ILE A 122 22.44 -8.24 -10.56
C ILE A 122 21.03 -8.82 -10.39
N LYS A 123 20.08 -8.42 -11.23
CA LYS A 123 18.67 -8.87 -11.16
C LYS A 123 18.47 -10.36 -11.41
N ASN A 124 19.25 -10.95 -12.31
CA ASN A 124 19.17 -12.38 -12.64
C ASN A 124 20.08 -13.25 -11.76
N SER A 125 20.93 -12.63 -10.94
CA SER A 125 21.76 -13.36 -9.99
C SER A 125 20.91 -13.97 -8.87
N VAL A 126 21.45 -15.00 -8.21
CA VAL A 126 20.86 -15.61 -7.02
C VAL A 126 20.62 -14.56 -5.91
N LEU A 127 21.54 -13.58 -5.79
CA LEU A 127 21.40 -12.46 -4.86
C LEU A 127 20.19 -11.58 -5.19
N GLY A 128 19.97 -11.26 -6.47
CA GLY A 128 18.81 -10.50 -6.92
C GLY A 128 17.49 -11.20 -6.60
N THR A 129 17.41 -12.51 -6.82
CA THR A 129 16.23 -13.32 -6.45
C THR A 129 16.04 -13.39 -4.93
N PHE A 130 17.11 -13.50 -4.15
CA PHE A 130 17.02 -13.51 -2.68
C PHE A 130 16.51 -12.18 -2.13
N ILE A 131 17.03 -11.06 -2.63
CA ILE A 131 16.57 -9.71 -2.24
C ILE A 131 15.11 -9.50 -2.64
N ALA A 132 14.72 -9.86 -3.87
CA ALA A 132 13.33 -9.73 -4.32
C ALA A 132 12.36 -10.56 -3.46
N ASN A 133 12.72 -11.80 -3.14
CA ASN A 133 11.94 -12.66 -2.24
C ASN A 133 11.84 -12.03 -0.84
N GLY A 134 12.96 -11.61 -0.26
CA GLY A 134 13.00 -10.99 1.07
C GLY A 134 12.13 -9.73 1.14
N CYS A 135 12.26 -8.83 0.17
CA CYS A 135 11.46 -7.61 0.09
C CYS A 135 9.96 -7.93 -0.04
N PHE A 136 9.58 -8.85 -0.92
CA PHE A 136 8.16 -9.19 -1.10
C PHE A 136 7.55 -9.81 0.15
N PHE A 137 8.20 -10.79 0.77
CA PHE A 137 7.68 -11.40 2.00
C PHE A 137 7.64 -10.40 3.15
N ALA A 138 8.62 -9.50 3.24
CA ALA A 138 8.60 -8.42 4.23
C ALA A 138 7.40 -7.48 4.02
N ILE A 139 7.11 -7.08 2.77
CA ILE A 139 5.99 -6.20 2.44
C ILE A 139 4.65 -6.91 2.70
N VAL A 140 4.49 -8.15 2.22
CA VAL A 140 3.29 -8.95 2.44
C VAL A 140 3.06 -9.16 3.93
N GLY A 141 4.11 -9.52 4.69
CA GLY A 141 4.05 -9.65 6.14
C GLY A 141 3.64 -8.35 6.84
N LEU A 142 4.17 -7.20 6.41
CA LEU A 142 3.81 -5.88 6.93
C LEU A 142 2.34 -5.53 6.64
N VAL A 143 1.84 -5.83 5.43
CA VAL A 143 0.43 -5.63 5.08
C VAL A 143 -0.48 -6.53 5.93
N PHE A 144 -0.16 -7.82 6.06
CA PHE A 144 -0.94 -8.75 6.89
C PHE A 144 -0.93 -8.35 8.37
N TYR A 145 0.23 -7.96 8.91
CA TYR A 145 0.35 -7.44 10.26
C TYR A 145 -0.54 -6.21 10.45
N SER A 146 -0.47 -5.25 9.53
CA SER A 146 -1.28 -4.02 9.60
C SER A 146 -2.78 -4.33 9.50
N ALA A 147 -3.17 -5.23 8.60
CA ALA A 147 -4.55 -5.67 8.45
C ALA A 147 -5.08 -6.34 9.72
N PHE A 148 -4.30 -7.21 10.35
CA PHE A 148 -4.66 -7.88 11.59
C PHE A 148 -4.86 -6.88 12.75
N LEU A 149 -3.95 -5.91 12.89
CA LEU A 149 -4.06 -4.86 13.91
C LEU A 149 -5.28 -3.96 13.68
N ILE A 150 -5.57 -3.57 12.44
CA ILE A 150 -6.76 -2.78 12.10
C ILE A 150 -8.04 -3.56 12.38
N ALA A 151 -8.06 -4.87 12.11
CA ALA A 151 -9.18 -5.75 12.45
C ALA A 151 -9.43 -5.80 13.96
N LEU A 152 -8.37 -5.81 14.77
CA LEU A 152 -8.42 -5.69 16.24
C LEU A 152 -8.74 -4.28 16.75
N GLY A 153 -8.87 -3.28 15.86
CA GLY A 153 -9.11 -1.88 16.22
C GLY A 153 -7.89 -1.17 16.83
N ARG A 154 -6.69 -1.73 16.65
CA ARG A 154 -5.42 -1.16 17.11
C ARG A 154 -4.70 -0.47 15.94
N TYR A 155 -3.88 0.53 16.28
CA TYR A 155 -3.03 1.20 15.31
C TYR A 155 -1.82 0.33 14.95
N PRO A 156 -1.56 0.09 13.65
CA PRO A 156 -0.30 -0.50 13.21
C PRO A 156 0.86 0.37 13.66
N ARG A 157 1.80 -0.22 14.42
CA ARG A 157 3.03 0.44 14.83
C ARG A 157 4.15 -0.01 13.91
N ILE A 158 4.30 0.66 12.78
CA ILE A 158 5.46 0.51 11.90
C ILE A 158 6.45 1.62 12.28
N PRO A 159 7.69 1.28 12.74
CA PRO A 159 8.67 2.28 13.11
C PRO A 159 8.95 3.24 11.95
N ILE A 160 9.21 4.52 12.26
CA ILE A 160 9.41 5.63 11.30
C ILE A 160 8.12 6.03 10.55
N ILE A 161 7.43 5.10 9.89
CA ILE A 161 6.21 5.39 9.11
C ILE A 161 5.06 5.88 10.00
N THR A 162 4.94 5.32 11.20
CA THR A 162 3.91 5.76 12.16
C THR A 162 4.13 7.18 12.64
N GLU A 163 5.39 7.56 12.90
CA GLU A 163 5.73 8.92 13.34
C GLU A 163 5.56 9.92 12.19
N SER A 164 5.95 9.57 10.96
CA SER A 164 5.71 10.41 9.78
C SER A 164 4.22 10.65 9.52
N ALA A 165 3.39 9.60 9.61
CA ALA A 165 1.94 9.72 9.47
C ALA A 165 1.31 10.57 10.59
N ARG A 166 1.83 10.45 11.81
CA ARG A 166 1.41 11.26 12.95
C ARG A 166 1.74 12.74 12.71
N LEU A 167 2.95 13.07 12.25
CA LEU A 167 3.33 14.45 11.92
C LEU A 167 2.42 15.07 10.85
N GLN A 168 2.09 14.31 9.80
CA GLN A 168 1.25 14.79 8.69
C GLN A 168 -0.21 15.00 9.10
N THR A 169 -0.75 14.10 9.93
CA THR A 169 -2.13 14.25 10.44
C THR A 169 -2.25 15.40 11.45
N TRP A 170 -1.20 15.65 12.25
CA TRP A 170 -1.16 16.78 13.20
C TRP A 170 -0.99 18.12 12.49
N ALA A 171 -0.12 18.20 11.47
CA ALA A 171 0.06 19.42 10.68
C ALA A 171 -1.21 19.85 9.95
N GLY A 172 -2.07 18.91 9.53
CA GLY A 172 -3.36 19.20 8.90
C GLY A 172 -4.46 19.63 9.88
N GLU A 173 -4.31 19.40 11.18
CA GLU A 173 -5.29 19.81 12.21
C GLU A 173 -5.06 21.27 12.67
N ASN A 174 -3.84 21.77 12.56
CA ASN A 174 -3.43 23.14 12.97
C ASN A 174 -3.46 24.17 11.82
N ARG A 175 -4.08 23.84 10.68
CA ARG A 175 -4.30 24.75 9.54
C ARG A 175 -5.79 25.06 9.40
#